data_AF-J4KAC2-F1
#
_entry.id   AF-J4KAC2-F1
#
_cell.length_a   1.000
_cell.length_b   1.000
_cell.length_c   1.000
_cell.angle_alpha   90.00
_cell.angle_beta   90.00
_cell.angle_gamma   90.00
#
_symmetry.space_group_name_H-M   'P 1'
#
loop_
_entity.id
_entity.type
_entity.pdbx_description
1 polymer ?
#
loop_
_entity_poly.entity_id
_entity_poly.type
_entity_poly.pdbx_seq_one_letter_code
_entity_poly.pdbx_strand_id
1 'polypeptide(L)'
;MKIVITDSGILWHYGNPILKNYKDLVLVVCLHGSKVTDEYECFICPRKSVGLGMSMGVGSRVYNDLEDVADELYDMLQYEDDIIFLTDGNPDSLYPYHIIKNRRHHMNIHLWASPPWSIEGKARMKIHKEMLSDLSGVKSICYIDTQEYLKNDYKNFGAFLEDVQNYFEEIFPIVMDGISKVENESYFDLASKTYIPLGKISGEEAILKSTEYLSDKDEYTDNTYLIEGMVDIPEYQRSDKYKKDIIYRQVARIDGKKICNTLREYRFKLAQMNSIEFNSEECSYVGACAGTCEKCDEEAEYLSMKLSEIPKEKQRIPDLNLGEVE
;
A
#
# COMPACT_ATOMS: atom_id res chain seq x y z
N MET A 1 -25.01 -8.11 8.14
CA MET A 1 -23.68 -8.02 7.52
C MET A 1 -23.82 -8.29 6.03
N LYS A 2 -23.25 -7.43 5.18
CA LYS A 2 -23.22 -7.62 3.73
C LYS A 2 -21.79 -7.80 3.22
N ILE A 3 -21.62 -8.65 2.21
CA ILE A 3 -20.37 -8.89 1.49
C ILE A 3 -20.48 -8.17 0.14
N VAL A 4 -19.60 -7.22 -0.13
CA VAL A 4 -19.60 -6.45 -1.38
C VAL A 4 -18.40 -6.87 -2.22
N ILE A 5 -18.69 -7.29 -3.45
CA ILE A 5 -17.70 -7.59 -4.49
C ILE A 5 -17.99 -6.79 -5.76
N THR A 6 -17.08 -6.82 -6.73
CA THR A 6 -17.32 -6.26 -8.07
C THR A 6 -17.27 -7.32 -9.14
N ASP A 7 -17.87 -7.04 -10.30
CA ASP A 7 -17.72 -7.85 -11.51
C ASP A 7 -16.31 -7.75 -12.15
N SER A 8 -15.46 -6.86 -11.63
CA SER A 8 -14.08 -6.63 -12.10
C SER A 8 -13.01 -7.37 -11.28
N GLY A 9 -13.38 -7.94 -10.13
CA GLY A 9 -12.45 -8.67 -9.26
C GLY A 9 -11.81 -9.85 -9.98
N ILE A 10 -10.53 -10.10 -9.69
CA ILE A 10 -9.77 -11.26 -10.19
C ILE A 10 -9.92 -12.45 -9.23
N LEU A 11 -9.67 -12.23 -7.94
CA LEU A 11 -9.72 -13.25 -6.89
C LEU A 11 -11.14 -13.32 -6.30
N TRP A 12 -11.75 -12.15 -6.09
CA TRP A 12 -13.09 -12.01 -5.52
C TRP A 12 -14.12 -11.69 -6.60
N HIS A 13 -14.31 -12.63 -7.52
CA HIS A 13 -15.34 -12.54 -8.57
C HIS A 13 -16.61 -13.33 -8.21
N TYR A 14 -17.72 -13.02 -8.87
CA TYR A 14 -19.00 -13.73 -8.69
C TYR A 14 -18.95 -15.23 -9.06
N GLY A 15 -17.93 -15.70 -9.77
CA GLY A 15 -17.73 -17.13 -10.00
C GLY A 15 -17.08 -17.87 -8.82
N ASN A 16 -16.71 -17.18 -7.74
CA ASN A 16 -15.86 -17.74 -6.70
C ASN A 16 -16.69 -18.74 -5.87
N PRO A 17 -16.27 -20.02 -5.78
CA PRO A 17 -17.07 -21.05 -5.12
C PRO A 17 -17.30 -20.77 -3.62
N ILE A 18 -16.37 -20.08 -2.95
CA ILE A 18 -16.47 -19.73 -1.53
C ILE A 18 -17.72 -18.87 -1.29
N LEU A 19 -18.01 -17.93 -2.20
CA LEU A 19 -19.12 -16.99 -2.06
C LEU A 19 -20.50 -17.65 -2.12
N LYS A 20 -20.60 -18.85 -2.70
CA LYS A 20 -21.85 -19.62 -2.76
C LYS A 20 -22.37 -19.99 -1.37
N ASN A 21 -21.45 -20.21 -0.43
CA ASN A 21 -21.79 -20.48 0.97
C ASN A 21 -22.40 -19.26 1.68
N TYR A 22 -22.27 -18.08 1.09
CA TYR A 22 -22.71 -16.79 1.64
C TYR A 22 -23.66 -16.05 0.68
N LYS A 23 -24.30 -16.75 -0.26
CA LYS A 23 -25.06 -16.15 -1.37
C LYS A 23 -26.04 -15.05 -0.96
N ASP A 24 -26.71 -15.21 0.19
CA ASP A 24 -27.75 -14.30 0.66
C ASP A 24 -27.17 -13.01 1.27
N LEU A 25 -25.85 -12.98 1.50
CA LEU A 25 -25.10 -11.84 2.01
C LEU A 25 -24.34 -11.10 0.90
N VAL A 26 -24.21 -11.68 -0.29
CA VAL A 26 -23.36 -11.14 -1.37
C VAL A 26 -24.12 -10.13 -2.22
N LEU A 27 -23.54 -8.93 -2.34
CA LEU A 27 -23.90 -7.91 -3.31
C LEU A 27 -22.78 -7.78 -4.34
N VAL A 28 -23.13 -7.94 -5.62
CA VAL A 28 -22.21 -7.72 -6.74
C VAL A 28 -22.45 -6.33 -7.33
N VAL A 29 -21.46 -5.45 -7.20
CA VAL A 29 -21.46 -4.16 -7.88
C VAL A 29 -20.97 -4.37 -9.31
N CYS A 30 -21.90 -4.30 -10.27
CA CYS A 30 -21.65 -4.47 -11.69
C CYS A 30 -21.20 -3.13 -12.30
N LEU A 31 -19.89 -2.92 -12.40
CA LEU A 31 -19.27 -1.66 -12.81
C LEU A 31 -19.47 -1.36 -14.31
N HIS A 32 -19.81 -2.37 -15.11
CA HIS A 32 -19.85 -2.25 -16.57
C HIS A 32 -21.26 -2.17 -17.19
N GLY A 33 -22.28 -1.88 -16.39
CA GLY A 33 -23.63 -1.55 -16.89
C GLY A 33 -24.55 -2.71 -17.21
N SER A 34 -24.15 -3.93 -16.87
CA SER A 34 -24.95 -5.13 -17.09
C SER A 34 -24.89 -6.05 -15.88
N LYS A 35 -26.01 -6.68 -15.55
CA LYS A 35 -26.05 -7.76 -14.56
C LYS A 35 -25.17 -8.93 -15.03
N VAL A 36 -24.32 -9.45 -14.15
CA VAL A 36 -23.35 -10.51 -14.50
C VAL A 36 -23.71 -11.90 -13.98
N THR A 37 -24.64 -12.00 -13.03
CA THR A 37 -25.07 -13.27 -12.43
C THR A 37 -26.49 -13.15 -11.88
N ASP A 38 -27.27 -14.23 -11.96
CA ASP A 38 -28.56 -14.35 -11.28
C ASP A 38 -28.45 -14.99 -9.89
N GLU A 39 -27.26 -15.43 -9.49
CA GLU A 39 -27.01 -16.13 -8.22
C GLU A 39 -27.01 -15.18 -7.02
N TYR A 40 -26.64 -13.91 -7.23
CA TYR A 40 -26.48 -12.90 -6.19
C TYR A 40 -27.28 -11.64 -6.49
N GLU A 41 -27.54 -10.85 -5.45
CA GLU A 41 -28.04 -9.49 -5.59
C GLU A 41 -27.02 -8.66 -6.37
N CYS A 42 -27.49 -7.86 -7.33
CA CYS A 42 -26.61 -7.05 -8.18
C CYS A 42 -27.02 -5.58 -8.12
N PHE A 43 -26.06 -4.71 -7.86
CA PHE A 43 -26.19 -3.27 -8.10
C PHE A 43 -25.59 -2.95 -9.47
N ILE A 44 -26.36 -2.35 -10.38
CA ILE A 44 -25.92 -2.11 -11.76
C ILE A 44 -25.51 -0.65 -11.91
N CYS A 45 -24.21 -0.40 -12.08
CA CYS A 45 -23.68 0.93 -12.35
C CYS A 45 -24.03 1.36 -13.78
N PRO A 46 -24.69 2.50 -14.03
CA PRO A 46 -25.04 2.93 -15.37
C PRO A 46 -23.78 3.27 -16.17
N ARG A 47 -23.67 2.74 -17.39
CA ARG A 47 -22.57 3.08 -18.29
C ARG A 47 -22.90 4.33 -19.09
N LYS A 48 -22.38 5.50 -18.68
CA LYS A 48 -22.77 6.79 -19.29
C LYS A 48 -21.90 7.19 -20.49
N SER A 49 -20.71 6.62 -20.65
CA SER A 49 -19.81 6.97 -21.77
C SER A 49 -19.07 5.77 -22.39
N VAL A 50 -18.94 5.81 -23.72
CA VAL A 50 -18.15 4.86 -24.52
C VAL A 50 -16.98 5.64 -25.13
N GLY A 51 -15.74 5.27 -24.81
CA GLY A 51 -14.56 5.87 -25.44
C GLY A 51 -13.24 5.28 -24.95
N LEU A 52 -12.17 5.38 -25.74
CA LEU A 52 -10.83 4.97 -25.32
C LEU A 52 -10.27 5.98 -24.29
N GLY A 53 -10.05 5.53 -23.06
CA GLY A 53 -9.43 6.33 -22.01
C GLY A 53 -9.23 5.49 -20.75
N MET A 54 -8.03 4.93 -20.59
CA MET A 54 -7.63 4.02 -19.52
C MET A 54 -7.14 4.78 -18.26
N SER A 55 -7.93 5.69 -17.70
CA SER A 55 -7.64 6.12 -16.32
C SER A 55 -8.16 5.04 -15.37
N MET A 56 -7.29 4.48 -14.55
CA MET A 56 -7.63 3.62 -13.41
C MET A 56 -7.51 4.45 -12.12
N GLY A 57 -8.22 4.07 -11.07
CA GLY A 57 -8.22 4.75 -9.78
C GLY A 57 -9.33 5.79 -9.62
N VAL A 58 -9.29 6.51 -8.50
CA VAL A 58 -10.26 7.57 -8.17
C VAL A 58 -10.29 8.62 -9.29
N GLY A 59 -11.50 8.97 -9.74
CA GLY A 59 -11.70 9.88 -10.86
C GLY A 59 -11.64 9.22 -12.25
N SER A 60 -11.44 7.90 -12.33
CA SER A 60 -11.67 7.14 -13.56
C SER A 60 -13.12 7.28 -14.04
N ARG A 61 -13.37 6.97 -15.32
CA ARG A 61 -14.75 6.98 -15.83
C ARG A 61 -15.64 5.99 -15.10
N VAL A 62 -15.14 4.79 -14.82
CA VAL A 62 -15.87 3.76 -14.09
C VAL A 62 -16.13 4.20 -12.65
N TYR A 63 -15.14 4.82 -11.99
CA TYR A 63 -15.31 5.41 -10.66
C TYR A 63 -16.40 6.50 -10.68
N ASN A 64 -16.35 7.44 -11.63
CA ASN A 64 -17.32 8.55 -11.71
C ASN A 64 -18.73 8.07 -12.05
N ASP A 65 -18.87 7.09 -12.95
CA ASP A 65 -20.16 6.48 -13.27
C ASP A 65 -20.79 5.86 -12.01
N LEU A 66 -19.98 5.25 -11.12
CA LEU A 66 -20.44 4.71 -9.84
C LEU A 66 -20.70 5.80 -8.79
N GLU A 67 -19.85 6.83 -8.73
CA GLU A 67 -20.01 7.99 -7.83
C GLU A 67 -21.33 8.73 -8.10
N ASP A 68 -21.73 8.84 -9.37
CA ASP A 68 -22.99 9.46 -9.78
C ASP A 68 -24.25 8.75 -9.24
N VAL A 69 -24.13 7.45 -8.91
CA VAL A 69 -25.19 6.63 -8.32
C VAL A 69 -24.84 6.16 -6.91
N ALA A 70 -23.89 6.83 -6.26
CA ALA A 70 -23.39 6.46 -4.95
C ALA A 70 -24.48 6.42 -3.87
N ASP A 71 -25.45 7.32 -3.95
CA ASP A 71 -26.56 7.40 -2.99
C ASP A 71 -27.49 6.18 -3.13
N GLU A 72 -27.69 5.67 -4.34
CA GLU A 72 -28.47 4.43 -4.57
C GLU A 72 -27.73 3.20 -4.02
N LEU A 73 -26.41 3.12 -4.23
CA LEU A 73 -25.59 2.06 -3.65
C LEU A 73 -25.59 2.14 -2.12
N TYR A 74 -25.47 3.36 -1.57
CA TYR A 74 -25.56 3.60 -0.14
C TYR A 74 -26.92 3.18 0.42
N ASP A 75 -28.02 3.48 -0.28
CA ASP A 75 -29.36 3.13 0.16
C ASP A 75 -29.58 1.63 0.30
N MET A 76 -28.91 0.82 -0.53
CA MET A 76 -28.90 -0.64 -0.42
C MET A 76 -28.09 -1.16 0.77
N LEU A 77 -27.14 -0.38 1.27
CA LEU A 77 -26.17 -0.80 2.27
C LEU A 77 -26.47 -0.22 3.67
N GLN A 78 -27.13 0.94 3.77
CA GLN A 78 -27.31 1.70 5.02
C GLN A 78 -28.05 0.97 6.16
N TYR A 79 -28.74 -0.13 5.85
CA TYR A 79 -29.45 -0.95 6.84
C TYR A 79 -28.59 -2.05 7.46
N GLU A 80 -27.33 -2.18 7.02
CA GLU A 80 -26.40 -3.20 7.49
C GLU A 80 -25.46 -2.61 8.55
N ASP A 81 -25.36 -3.26 9.71
CA ASP A 81 -24.43 -2.81 10.76
C ASP A 81 -22.96 -3.00 10.33
N ASP A 82 -22.66 -4.10 9.63
CA ASP A 82 -21.31 -4.45 9.17
C ASP A 82 -21.29 -4.72 7.66
N ILE A 83 -20.32 -4.16 6.95
CA ILE A 83 -20.12 -4.39 5.52
C ILE A 83 -18.67 -4.76 5.29
N ILE A 84 -18.42 -5.89 4.63
CA ILE A 84 -17.08 -6.26 4.17
C ILE A 84 -16.96 -6.05 2.65
N PHE A 85 -15.97 -5.25 2.24
CA PHE A 85 -15.58 -5.14 0.83
C PHE A 85 -14.48 -6.14 0.54
N LEU A 86 -14.71 -7.05 -0.42
CA LEU A 86 -13.68 -7.97 -0.90
C LEU A 86 -13.04 -7.40 -2.16
N THR A 87 -11.78 -7.04 -2.04
CA THR A 87 -11.02 -6.35 -3.08
C THR A 87 -9.72 -7.10 -3.35
N ASP A 88 -9.20 -6.94 -4.55
CA ASP A 88 -8.02 -7.66 -5.01
C ASP A 88 -7.16 -6.82 -5.95
N GLY A 89 -6.24 -7.48 -6.66
CA GLY A 89 -5.30 -6.85 -7.54
C GLY A 89 -5.91 -5.98 -8.63
N ASN A 90 -7.23 -5.99 -8.87
CA ASN A 90 -7.90 -4.96 -9.65
C ASN A 90 -8.28 -3.71 -8.84
N PRO A 91 -7.69 -2.52 -9.11
CA PRO A 91 -8.08 -1.28 -8.44
C PRO A 91 -9.57 -0.95 -8.58
N ASP A 92 -10.22 -1.37 -9.66
CA ASP A 92 -11.67 -1.15 -9.84
C ASP A 92 -12.50 -1.84 -8.75
N SER A 93 -11.99 -2.94 -8.17
CA SER A 93 -12.62 -3.63 -7.03
C SER A 93 -12.70 -2.77 -5.77
N LEU A 94 -11.84 -1.75 -5.64
CA LEU A 94 -11.83 -0.82 -4.50
C LEU A 94 -12.82 0.35 -4.65
N TYR A 95 -13.44 0.56 -5.82
CA TYR A 95 -14.33 1.70 -6.04
C TYR A 95 -15.54 1.75 -5.10
N PRO A 96 -16.29 0.65 -4.87
CA PRO A 96 -17.41 0.68 -3.93
C PRO A 96 -16.97 1.07 -2.52
N TYR A 97 -15.83 0.53 -2.05
CA TYR A 97 -15.24 0.91 -0.77
C TYR A 97 -14.97 2.42 -0.70
N HIS A 98 -14.30 2.99 -1.71
CA HIS A 98 -13.99 4.42 -1.72
C HIS A 98 -15.21 5.34 -1.73
N ILE A 99 -16.27 4.92 -2.41
CA ILE A 99 -17.50 5.70 -2.50
C ILE A 99 -18.28 5.67 -1.18
N ILE A 100 -18.33 4.49 -0.56
CA ILE A 100 -19.10 4.27 0.66
C ILE A 100 -18.35 4.73 1.92
N LYS A 101 -17.01 4.67 1.95
CA LYS A 101 -16.22 5.09 3.12
C LYS A 101 -16.51 6.55 3.53
N ASN A 102 -16.78 7.41 2.55
CA ASN A 102 -17.08 8.83 2.77
C ASN A 102 -18.55 9.10 3.13
N ARG A 103 -19.42 8.11 2.96
CA ARG A 103 -20.88 8.19 3.19
C ARG A 103 -21.34 7.38 4.41
N ARG A 104 -20.42 6.79 5.17
CA ARG A 104 -20.76 5.90 6.29
C ARG A 104 -21.50 6.65 7.39
N HIS A 105 -22.81 6.47 7.46
CA HIS A 105 -23.58 6.78 8.66
C HIS A 105 -24.00 5.45 9.26
N HIS A 106 -23.60 5.19 10.50
CA HIS A 106 -24.01 4.03 11.30
C HIS A 106 -23.49 2.64 10.87
N MET A 107 -22.68 2.53 9.82
CA MET A 107 -22.11 1.25 9.36
C MET A 107 -20.63 1.09 9.76
N ASN A 108 -20.26 -0.12 10.16
CA ASN A 108 -18.87 -0.56 10.27
C ASN A 108 -18.38 -1.07 8.91
N ILE A 109 -17.28 -0.51 8.43
CA ILE A 109 -16.65 -0.94 7.17
C ILE A 109 -15.47 -1.85 7.47
N HIS A 110 -15.52 -3.06 6.94
CA HIS A 110 -14.43 -4.03 6.95
C HIS A 110 -13.86 -4.13 5.54
N LEU A 111 -12.55 -4.26 5.42
CA LEU A 111 -11.87 -4.30 4.13
C LEU A 111 -11.01 -5.56 4.04
N TRP A 112 -11.28 -6.39 3.04
CA TRP A 112 -10.33 -7.39 2.56
C TRP A 112 -9.62 -6.85 1.34
N ALA A 113 -8.29 -6.84 1.35
CA ALA A 113 -7.51 -6.35 0.22
C ALA A 113 -6.32 -7.25 -0.09
N SER A 114 -6.04 -7.42 -1.37
CA SER A 114 -4.82 -8.07 -1.88
C SER A 114 -4.22 -7.23 -3.00
N PRO A 115 -2.89 -7.01 -3.01
CA PRO A 115 -2.26 -6.16 -4.00
C PRO A 115 -2.31 -6.76 -5.41
N PRO A 116 -2.17 -5.93 -6.45
CA PRO A 116 -1.87 -6.40 -7.79
C PRO A 116 -0.51 -7.08 -7.82
N TRP A 117 -0.37 -8.06 -8.71
CA TRP A 117 0.90 -8.73 -8.90
C TRP A 117 1.93 -7.82 -9.59
N SER A 118 3.21 -8.02 -9.29
CA SER A 118 4.30 -7.18 -9.81
C SER A 118 4.34 -7.20 -11.35
N ILE A 119 3.97 -8.32 -11.94
CA ILE A 119 3.85 -8.55 -13.39
C ILE A 119 2.72 -7.75 -14.06
N GLU A 120 1.74 -7.25 -13.30
CA GLU A 120 0.62 -6.46 -13.83
C GLU A 120 0.99 -4.99 -14.06
N GLY A 121 2.15 -4.57 -13.54
CA GLY A 121 2.76 -3.28 -13.84
C GLY A 121 2.75 -2.28 -12.68
N LYS A 122 3.84 -1.50 -12.60
CA LYS A 122 4.10 -0.53 -11.52
C LYS A 122 3.00 0.52 -11.36
N ALA A 123 2.33 0.92 -12.44
CA ALA A 123 1.25 1.90 -12.38
C ALA A 123 0.03 1.37 -11.60
N ARG A 124 -0.33 0.09 -11.80
CA ARG A 124 -1.44 -0.56 -11.12
C ARG A 124 -1.16 -0.74 -9.62
N MET A 125 0.06 -1.20 -9.28
CA MET A 125 0.52 -1.28 -7.89
C MET A 125 0.48 0.08 -7.19
N LYS A 126 0.96 1.14 -7.88
CA LYS A 126 0.95 2.50 -7.34
C LYS A 126 -0.47 2.98 -7.06
N ILE A 127 -1.39 2.83 -8.03
CA ILE A 127 -2.79 3.24 -7.87
C ILE A 127 -3.45 2.49 -6.71
N HIS A 128 -3.26 1.18 -6.63
CA HIS A 128 -3.80 0.38 -5.53
C HIS A 128 -3.27 0.85 -4.16
N LYS A 129 -1.96 1.11 -4.06
CA LYS A 129 -1.35 1.66 -2.83
C LYS A 129 -1.90 3.05 -2.50
N GLU A 130 -2.06 3.92 -3.47
CA GLU A 130 -2.65 5.26 -3.27
C GLU A 130 -4.09 5.17 -2.77
N MET A 131 -4.88 4.26 -3.32
CA MET A 131 -6.26 4.00 -2.89
C MET A 131 -6.34 3.50 -1.44
N LEU A 132 -5.40 2.65 -1.02
CA LEU A 132 -5.32 2.15 0.36
C LEU A 132 -4.54 3.04 1.33
N SER A 133 -4.01 4.18 0.88
CA SER A 133 -3.20 5.06 1.73
C SER A 133 -3.98 5.71 2.88
N ASP A 134 -5.29 5.86 2.70
CA ASP A 134 -6.21 6.39 3.70
C ASP A 134 -7.29 5.36 4.04
N LEU A 135 -7.10 4.72 5.20
CA LEU A 135 -8.03 3.76 5.80
C LEU A 135 -8.88 4.39 6.90
N SER A 136 -8.96 5.73 6.98
CA SER A 136 -9.68 6.42 8.06
C SER A 136 -11.12 5.93 8.15
N GLY A 137 -11.49 5.38 9.32
CA GLY A 137 -12.77 4.77 9.67
C GLY A 137 -13.18 3.54 8.88
N VAL A 138 -12.19 2.80 8.38
CA VAL A 138 -12.29 1.34 8.26
C VAL A 138 -12.23 0.77 9.67
N LYS A 139 -13.22 -0.04 10.04
CA LYS A 139 -13.34 -0.74 11.32
C LYS A 139 -12.36 -1.90 11.42
N SER A 140 -12.22 -2.68 10.36
CA SER A 140 -11.11 -3.63 10.29
C SER A 140 -10.58 -3.88 8.89
N ILE A 141 -9.32 -4.27 8.81
CA ILE A 141 -8.66 -4.64 7.56
C ILE A 141 -8.04 -6.04 7.65
N CYS A 142 -8.28 -6.87 6.65
CA CYS A 142 -7.53 -8.09 6.34
C CYS A 142 -6.77 -7.83 5.04
N TYR A 143 -5.47 -7.61 5.14
CA TYR A 143 -4.63 -7.41 3.96
C TYR A 143 -3.72 -8.63 3.76
N ILE A 144 -3.87 -9.28 2.60
CA ILE A 144 -3.14 -10.49 2.24
C ILE A 144 -2.28 -10.19 1.03
N ASP A 145 -0.96 -10.19 1.22
CA ASP A 145 0.00 -10.04 0.13
C ASP A 145 0.15 -11.36 -0.63
N THR A 146 -0.44 -11.46 -1.82
CA THR A 146 -0.36 -12.65 -2.66
C THR A 146 0.89 -12.66 -3.54
N GLN A 147 1.78 -11.66 -3.44
CA GLN A 147 3.05 -11.62 -4.18
C GLN A 147 4.01 -12.72 -3.72
N GLU A 148 3.96 -13.09 -2.45
CA GLU A 148 4.80 -14.16 -1.88
C GLU A 148 4.55 -15.50 -2.56
N TYR A 149 3.30 -15.75 -3.01
CA TYR A 149 2.99 -16.94 -3.79
C TYR A 149 3.73 -16.94 -5.13
N LEU A 150 4.00 -15.79 -5.76
CA LEU A 150 4.75 -15.75 -7.03
C LEU A 150 6.17 -16.31 -6.92
N LYS A 151 6.74 -16.41 -5.71
CA LYS A 151 8.06 -17.01 -5.49
C LYS A 151 8.06 -18.53 -5.65
N ASN A 152 6.89 -19.18 -5.58
CA ASN A 152 6.77 -20.62 -5.71
C ASN A 152 6.86 -21.06 -7.18
N ASP A 153 7.42 -22.26 -7.40
CA ASP A 153 7.49 -22.88 -8.72
C ASP A 153 6.13 -23.47 -9.14
N TYR A 154 5.35 -22.68 -9.89
CA TYR A 154 4.09 -23.12 -10.46
C TYR A 154 4.24 -23.66 -11.88
N LYS A 155 3.54 -24.77 -12.16
CA LYS A 155 3.48 -25.34 -13.52
C LYS A 155 2.81 -24.40 -14.52
N ASN A 156 1.85 -23.60 -14.08
CA ASN A 156 1.13 -22.60 -14.86
C ASN A 156 0.38 -21.63 -13.93
N PHE A 157 -0.15 -20.55 -14.49
CA PHE A 157 -0.91 -19.53 -13.75
C PHE A 157 -2.18 -20.06 -13.09
N GLY A 158 -2.81 -21.11 -13.64
CA GLY A 158 -3.99 -21.74 -13.04
C GLY A 158 -3.68 -22.41 -11.71
N ALA A 159 -2.56 -23.15 -11.62
CA ALA A 159 -2.11 -23.78 -10.38
C ALA A 159 -1.76 -22.73 -9.30
N PHE A 160 -1.17 -21.60 -9.72
CA PHE A 160 -0.94 -20.46 -8.84
C PHE A 160 -2.26 -19.90 -8.27
N LEU A 161 -3.25 -19.64 -9.14
CA LEU A 161 -4.55 -19.13 -8.70
C LEU A 161 -5.27 -20.13 -7.79
N GLU A 162 -5.17 -21.43 -8.06
CA GLU A 162 -5.75 -22.48 -7.23
C GLU A 162 -5.17 -22.47 -5.81
N ASP A 163 -3.85 -22.36 -5.66
CA ASP A 163 -3.20 -22.26 -4.35
C ASP A 163 -3.65 -21.00 -3.56
N VAL A 164 -3.73 -19.86 -4.23
CA VAL A 164 -4.23 -18.62 -3.61
C VAL A 164 -5.69 -18.79 -3.17
N GLN A 165 -6.53 -19.41 -4.01
CA GLN A 165 -7.93 -19.66 -3.69
C GLN A 165 -8.10 -20.65 -2.54
N ASN A 166 -7.30 -21.72 -2.48
CA ASN A 166 -7.31 -22.67 -1.38
C ASN A 166 -6.98 -21.99 -0.05
N TYR A 167 -6.01 -21.07 -0.05
CA TYR A 167 -5.70 -20.27 1.12
C TYR A 167 -6.84 -19.33 1.52
N PHE A 168 -7.50 -18.69 0.55
CA PHE A 168 -8.66 -17.85 0.82
C PHE A 168 -9.83 -18.66 1.37
N GLU A 169 -10.05 -19.88 0.89
CA GLU A 169 -11.09 -20.79 1.40
C GLU A 169 -10.85 -21.16 2.87
N GLU A 170 -9.59 -21.31 3.28
CA GLU A 170 -9.23 -21.56 4.69
C GLU A 170 -9.46 -20.32 5.57
N ILE A 171 -9.02 -19.14 5.11
CA ILE A 171 -8.97 -17.92 5.93
C ILE A 171 -10.31 -17.19 5.96
N PHE A 172 -11.05 -17.17 4.85
CA PHE A 172 -12.26 -16.36 4.71
C PHE A 172 -13.32 -16.64 5.77
N PRO A 173 -13.68 -17.90 6.09
CA PRO A 173 -14.64 -18.18 7.15
C PRO A 173 -14.20 -17.67 8.53
N ILE A 174 -12.90 -17.68 8.81
CA ILE A 174 -12.32 -17.24 10.09
C ILE A 174 -12.40 -15.71 10.21
N VAL A 175 -12.05 -15.01 9.14
CA VAL A 175 -12.17 -13.55 9.04
C VAL A 175 -13.62 -13.12 9.25
N MET A 176 -14.56 -13.83 8.61
CA MET A 176 -15.99 -13.54 8.69
C MET A 176 -16.56 -13.78 10.09
N ASP A 177 -16.22 -14.90 10.75
CA ASP A 177 -16.65 -15.15 12.14
C ASP A 177 -16.09 -14.10 13.11
N GLY A 178 -14.84 -13.66 12.88
CA GLY A 178 -14.17 -12.67 13.71
C GLY A 178 -14.80 -11.27 13.66
N ILE A 179 -15.40 -10.86 12.53
CA ILE A 179 -15.95 -9.51 12.33
C ILE A 179 -16.96 -9.14 13.42
N SER A 180 -17.86 -10.08 13.75
CA SER A 180 -18.91 -9.89 14.76
C SER A 180 -18.38 -9.55 16.16
N LYS A 181 -17.09 -9.79 16.41
CA LYS A 181 -16.41 -9.60 17.71
C LYS A 181 -15.51 -8.35 17.71
N VAL A 182 -15.44 -7.60 16.60
CA VAL A 182 -14.55 -6.44 16.47
C VAL A 182 -15.17 -5.21 17.14
N GLU A 183 -14.69 -4.89 18.33
CA GLU A 183 -15.16 -3.70 19.08
C GLU A 183 -14.41 -2.42 18.71
N ASN A 184 -13.11 -2.50 18.43
CA ASN A 184 -12.23 -1.36 18.13
C ASN A 184 -11.70 -1.47 16.70
N GLU A 185 -11.18 -0.36 16.17
CA GLU A 185 -10.42 -0.39 14.91
C GLU A 185 -9.34 -1.47 15.01
N SER A 186 -9.26 -2.39 14.05
CA SER A 186 -8.44 -3.61 14.16
C SER A 186 -7.84 -4.03 12.82
N TYR A 187 -6.73 -4.76 12.83
CA TYR A 187 -6.28 -5.53 11.66
C TYR A 187 -6.46 -7.03 11.93
N PHE A 188 -6.68 -7.81 10.88
CA PHE A 188 -6.66 -9.26 10.97
C PHE A 188 -5.22 -9.75 10.86
N ASP A 189 -4.75 -10.41 11.91
CA ASP A 189 -3.43 -11.03 11.93
C ASP A 189 -3.51 -12.43 11.35
N LEU A 190 -2.79 -12.69 10.26
CA LEU A 190 -2.84 -13.98 9.56
C LEU A 190 -2.18 -15.12 10.35
N ALA A 191 -1.26 -14.80 11.27
CA ALA A 191 -0.54 -15.81 12.06
C ALA A 191 -1.37 -16.32 13.23
N SER A 192 -1.92 -15.41 14.04
CA SER A 192 -2.83 -15.75 15.14
C SER A 192 -4.23 -16.08 14.65
N LYS A 193 -4.58 -15.68 13.42
CA LYS A 193 -5.91 -15.79 12.82
C LYS A 193 -6.98 -15.08 13.66
N THR A 194 -6.63 -13.93 14.21
CA THR A 194 -7.52 -13.11 15.05
C THR A 194 -7.42 -11.63 14.72
N TYR A 195 -8.45 -10.88 15.08
CA TYR A 195 -8.38 -9.41 15.01
C TYR A 195 -7.56 -8.85 16.18
N ILE A 196 -6.60 -7.99 15.84
CA ILE A 196 -5.74 -7.28 16.78
C ILE A 196 -6.14 -5.79 16.75
N PRO A 197 -6.55 -5.20 17.88
CA PRO A 197 -6.90 -3.79 17.95
C PRO A 197 -5.74 -2.89 17.52
N LEU A 198 -6.03 -1.96 16.62
CA LEU A 198 -5.17 -0.86 16.24
C LEU A 198 -5.08 0.09 17.46
N GLY A 199 -3.88 0.20 18.02
CA GLY A 199 -3.55 1.30 18.93
C GLY A 199 -3.41 2.62 18.16
N LYS A 200 -2.47 3.49 18.56
CA LYS A 200 -2.12 4.71 17.79
C LYS A 200 -1.24 4.42 16.55
N ILE A 201 -1.53 3.35 15.81
CA ILE A 201 -0.72 2.93 14.65
C ILE A 201 -1.38 3.38 13.35
N SER A 202 -0.58 3.68 12.33
CA SER A 202 -1.08 4.17 11.04
C SER A 202 -1.65 3.04 10.18
N GLY A 203 -2.44 3.38 9.15
CA GLY A 203 -2.96 2.40 8.19
C GLY A 203 -1.86 1.64 7.42
N GLU A 204 -0.73 2.30 7.12
CA GLU A 204 0.44 1.64 6.52
C GLU A 204 1.06 0.60 7.47
N GLU A 205 1.12 0.92 8.76
CA GLU A 205 1.64 0.00 9.78
C GLU A 205 0.69 -1.19 10.01
N ALA A 206 -0.63 -0.98 9.89
CA ALA A 206 -1.63 -2.04 9.95
C ALA A 206 -1.49 -3.05 8.80
N ILE A 207 -1.29 -2.56 7.57
CA ILE A 207 -1.05 -3.38 6.38
C ILE A 207 0.25 -4.18 6.52
N LEU A 208 1.32 -3.53 7.00
CA LEU A 208 2.60 -4.21 7.22
C LEU A 208 2.45 -5.37 8.22
N LYS A 209 1.77 -5.12 9.35
CA LYS A 209 1.56 -6.11 10.41
C LYS A 209 0.69 -7.28 9.99
N SER A 210 -0.33 -7.06 9.16
CA SER A 210 -1.13 -8.19 8.66
C SER A 210 -0.36 -9.14 7.75
N THR A 211 0.78 -8.69 7.19
CA THR A 211 1.65 -9.46 6.28
C THR A 211 2.92 -10.01 6.94
N GLU A 212 3.21 -9.64 8.20
CA GLU A 212 4.52 -9.84 8.86
C GLU A 212 4.99 -11.31 8.93
N TYR A 213 4.08 -12.29 8.79
CA TYR A 213 4.42 -13.71 8.85
C TYR A 213 4.58 -14.41 7.48
N LEU A 214 4.26 -13.75 6.36
CA LEU A 214 4.55 -14.33 5.05
C LEU A 214 6.05 -14.26 4.71
N SER A 215 6.85 -13.52 5.49
CA SER A 215 8.30 -13.38 5.30
C SER A 215 9.16 -14.44 6.00
N ASP A 216 8.57 -15.42 6.69
CA ASP A 216 9.34 -16.51 7.31
C ASP A 216 9.62 -17.64 6.32
N LYS A 217 10.43 -17.32 5.30
CA LYS A 217 11.45 -18.17 4.67
C LYS A 217 12.15 -17.40 3.56
N ASP A 218 13.42 -17.10 3.83
CA ASP A 218 14.51 -16.84 2.89
C ASP A 218 14.54 -15.51 2.10
N GLU A 219 15.60 -14.77 2.44
CA GLU A 219 16.43 -13.92 1.58
C GLU A 219 15.83 -12.65 0.95
N TYR A 220 16.07 -11.55 1.66
CA TYR A 220 16.92 -10.42 1.25
C TYR A 220 17.58 -10.48 -0.15
N THR A 221 16.82 -10.55 -1.25
CA THR A 221 17.34 -10.29 -2.60
C THR A 221 16.32 -9.54 -3.45
N ASP A 222 16.26 -8.21 -3.30
CA ASP A 222 15.80 -7.33 -4.39
C ASP A 222 16.34 -5.89 -4.28
N ASN A 223 17.57 -5.77 -3.76
CA ASN A 223 18.39 -4.54 -3.84
C ASN A 223 19.51 -4.68 -4.88
N THR A 224 19.32 -5.52 -5.89
CA THR A 224 20.21 -5.53 -7.05
C THR A 224 19.63 -4.55 -8.07
N TYR A 225 20.49 -3.71 -8.65
CA TYR A 225 20.19 -2.66 -9.65
C TYR A 225 19.88 -1.26 -9.08
N LEU A 226 20.95 -0.59 -8.61
CA LEU A 226 21.33 0.75 -9.10
C LEU A 226 22.74 1.08 -8.56
N ILE A 227 23.73 0.32 -9.04
CA ILE A 227 25.11 0.78 -9.11
C ILE A 227 25.42 0.87 -10.60
N GLU A 228 26.06 1.99 -10.98
CA GLU A 228 26.61 2.34 -12.30
C GLU A 228 25.69 3.12 -13.28
N GLY A 229 26.09 4.37 -13.54
CA GLY A 229 25.89 5.02 -14.83
C GLY A 229 24.81 6.11 -14.86
N MET A 230 25.24 7.34 -15.12
CA MET A 230 24.41 8.52 -15.38
C MET A 230 23.24 8.22 -16.35
N VAL A 231 22.03 8.61 -15.96
CA VAL A 231 20.89 8.68 -16.89
C VAL A 231 20.90 10.07 -17.52
N ASP A 232 21.16 10.12 -18.82
CA ASP A 232 20.94 11.33 -19.62
C ASP A 232 19.43 11.55 -19.77
N ILE A 233 18.94 12.69 -19.25
CA ILE A 233 17.52 13.05 -19.31
C ILE A 233 17.36 14.01 -20.50
N PRO A 234 16.56 13.65 -21.53
CA PRO A 234 16.31 14.52 -22.66
C PRO A 234 15.81 15.90 -22.21
N GLU A 235 16.32 16.95 -22.86
CA GLU A 235 16.19 18.38 -22.49
C GLU A 235 14.74 18.92 -22.39
N TYR A 236 13.72 18.11 -22.70
CA TYR A 236 12.35 18.55 -22.95
C TYR A 236 11.40 18.52 -21.73
N GLN A 237 11.89 18.41 -20.49
CA GLN A 237 11.01 18.43 -19.28
C GLN A 237 11.46 19.38 -18.17
N ARG A 238 12.21 20.44 -18.50
CA ARG A 238 12.75 21.41 -17.51
C ARG A 238 11.80 22.55 -17.09
N SER A 239 10.51 22.53 -17.40
CA SER A 239 9.66 23.73 -17.20
C SER A 239 8.84 23.80 -15.91
N ASP A 240 8.78 22.76 -15.06
CA ASP A 240 7.96 22.82 -13.85
C ASP A 240 8.82 22.76 -12.58
N LYS A 241 9.01 23.91 -11.94
CA LYS A 241 9.71 24.04 -10.64
C LYS A 241 9.12 23.09 -9.58
N TYR A 242 7.82 22.80 -9.67
CA TYR A 242 7.08 21.90 -8.78
C TYR A 242 7.28 20.39 -9.07
N LYS A 243 7.84 19.99 -10.23
CA LYS A 243 8.11 18.57 -10.55
C LYS A 243 9.49 18.09 -10.12
N LYS A 244 10.46 18.99 -9.97
CA LYS A 244 11.76 18.64 -9.38
C LYS A 244 11.57 18.07 -7.97
N ASP A 245 10.75 18.71 -7.15
CA ASP A 245 10.56 18.31 -5.76
C ASP A 245 9.86 16.95 -5.60
N ILE A 246 9.11 16.49 -6.62
CA ILE A 246 8.41 15.20 -6.61
C ILE A 246 9.33 14.06 -7.07
N ILE A 247 10.22 14.31 -8.02
CA ILE A 247 11.14 13.30 -8.57
C ILE A 247 12.33 13.06 -7.62
N TYR A 248 12.72 14.07 -6.84
CA TYR A 248 13.82 13.97 -5.87
C TYR A 248 13.36 13.73 -4.42
N ARG A 249 12.06 13.58 -4.15
CA ARG A 249 11.58 13.28 -2.80
C ARG A 249 11.97 11.86 -2.43
N GLN A 250 12.96 11.73 -1.56
CA GLN A 250 13.38 10.43 -1.07
C GLN A 250 12.21 9.76 -0.33
N VAL A 251 11.94 8.52 -0.68
CA VAL A 251 10.85 7.74 -0.11
C VAL A 251 11.23 7.37 1.33
N ALA A 252 10.30 7.58 2.26
CA ALA A 252 10.52 7.23 3.66
C ALA A 252 10.76 5.72 3.81
N ARG A 253 11.69 5.34 4.69
CA ARG A 253 12.08 3.94 4.95
C ARG A 253 12.04 3.63 6.44
N ILE A 254 11.79 2.37 6.79
CA ILE A 254 11.53 1.89 8.16
C ILE A 254 12.68 2.26 9.11
N ASP A 255 13.92 2.14 8.64
CA ASP A 255 15.16 2.49 9.34
C ASP A 255 15.66 3.91 9.01
N GLY A 256 14.87 4.73 8.33
CA GLY A 256 15.32 6.03 7.84
C GLY A 256 15.72 6.96 8.96
N LYS A 257 15.09 6.86 10.13
CA LYS A 257 15.51 7.64 11.29
C LYS A 257 16.80 7.12 11.92
N LYS A 258 17.00 5.79 11.91
CA LYS A 258 18.24 5.12 12.32
C LYS A 258 19.39 5.57 11.43
N ILE A 259 19.21 5.51 10.10
CA ILE A 259 20.18 6.00 9.10
C ILE A 259 20.49 7.49 9.30
N CYS A 260 19.47 8.33 9.46
CA CYS A 260 19.65 9.76 9.68
C CYS A 260 20.52 10.05 10.91
N ASN A 261 20.30 9.32 12.00
CA ASN A 261 21.07 9.47 13.24
C ASN A 261 22.50 8.92 13.07
N THR A 262 22.66 7.75 12.47
CA THR A 262 23.96 7.18 12.14
C THR A 262 24.79 8.14 11.27
N LEU A 263 24.20 8.67 10.18
CA LEU A 263 24.86 9.65 9.31
C LEU A 263 25.15 10.97 10.02
N ARG A 264 24.33 11.38 11.00
CA ARG A 264 24.63 12.54 11.86
C ARG A 264 25.88 12.28 12.71
N GLU A 265 26.01 11.10 13.32
CA GLU A 265 27.21 10.73 14.07
C GLU A 265 28.46 10.68 13.17
N TYR A 266 28.34 10.16 11.95
CA TYR A 266 29.44 10.17 10.98
C TYR A 266 29.89 11.59 10.61
N ARG A 267 28.95 12.52 10.44
CA ARG A 267 29.26 13.93 10.18
C ARG A 267 30.01 14.57 11.37
N PHE A 268 29.63 14.24 12.60
CA PHE A 268 30.39 14.66 13.79
C PHE A 268 31.79 14.04 13.84
N LYS A 269 31.94 12.73 13.56
CA LYS A 269 33.24 12.06 13.53
C LYS A 269 34.15 12.65 12.44
N LEU A 270 33.62 12.88 11.24
CA LEU A 270 34.35 13.50 10.13
C LEU A 270 34.85 14.89 10.52
N ALA A 271 33.99 15.72 11.12
CA ALA A 271 34.36 17.05 11.57
C ALA A 271 35.46 17.00 12.65
N GLN A 272 35.31 16.14 13.65
CA GLN A 272 36.28 15.98 14.73
C GLN A 272 37.65 15.50 14.22
N MET A 273 37.68 14.51 13.33
CA MET A 273 38.91 13.95 12.77
C MET A 273 39.71 14.95 11.95
N ASN A 274 39.04 15.94 11.34
CA ASN A 274 39.65 16.97 10.51
C ASN A 274 39.70 18.35 11.20
N SER A 275 39.34 18.44 12.47
CA SER A 275 39.29 19.71 13.24
C SER A 275 38.43 20.79 12.57
N ILE A 276 37.31 20.38 11.97
CA ILE A 276 36.31 21.28 11.38
C ILE A 276 35.29 21.64 12.47
N GLU A 277 35.01 22.93 12.65
CA GLU A 277 33.93 23.38 13.53
C GLU A 277 32.58 23.03 12.90
N PHE A 278 31.83 22.15 13.55
CA PHE A 278 30.54 21.63 13.08
C PHE A 278 29.57 21.47 14.23
N ASN A 279 28.39 22.08 14.08
CA ASN A 279 27.27 21.94 15.00
C ASN A 279 26.06 21.47 14.19
N SER A 280 25.39 20.44 14.67
CA SER A 280 24.16 19.92 14.08
C SER A 280 23.11 19.85 15.17
N GLU A 281 21.96 20.48 14.94
CA GLU A 281 20.82 20.42 15.86
C GLU A 281 20.16 19.04 15.83
N GLU A 282 19.55 18.65 16.95
CA GLU A 282 18.77 17.44 16.97
C GLU A 282 17.53 17.59 16.09
N CYS A 283 17.25 16.56 15.29
CA CYS A 283 16.14 16.60 14.37
C CYS A 283 14.81 16.49 15.13
N SER A 284 14.07 17.59 15.22
CA SER A 284 12.76 17.67 15.90
C SER A 284 11.60 17.06 15.11
N TYR A 285 11.87 16.53 13.91
CA TYR A 285 10.85 15.94 13.05
C TYR A 285 10.41 14.57 13.58
N VAL A 286 9.11 14.45 13.85
CA VAL A 286 8.44 13.23 14.33
C VAL A 286 7.60 12.67 13.19
N GLY A 287 8.06 11.57 12.57
CA GLY A 287 7.37 10.93 11.44
C GLY A 287 8.31 10.10 10.57
N ALA A 288 7.75 9.53 9.50
CA ALA A 288 8.49 8.69 8.55
C ALA A 288 9.62 9.48 7.88
N CYS A 289 10.84 8.94 7.91
CA CYS A 289 12.07 9.59 7.48
C CYS A 289 12.73 8.78 6.34
N ALA A 290 13.35 9.46 5.37
CA ALA A 290 14.00 8.79 4.23
C ALA A 290 15.48 8.44 4.46
N GLY A 291 16.07 8.83 5.60
CA GLY A 291 17.50 8.68 5.86
C GLY A 291 18.27 9.99 5.74
N THR A 292 17.90 10.87 4.80
CA THR A 292 18.41 12.24 4.71
C THR A 292 17.26 13.21 4.38
N CYS A 293 17.50 14.50 4.60
CA CYS A 293 16.59 15.62 4.31
C CYS A 293 17.41 16.84 3.87
N GLU A 294 16.74 17.91 3.44
CA GLU A 294 17.41 19.12 2.94
C GLU A 294 18.46 19.67 3.93
N LYS A 295 18.15 19.71 5.23
CA LYS A 295 19.12 20.12 6.26
C LYS A 295 20.32 19.17 6.38
N CYS A 296 20.10 17.87 6.19
CA CYS A 296 21.20 16.91 6.22
C CYS A 296 22.14 17.08 5.02
N ASP A 297 21.58 17.45 3.86
CA ASP A 297 22.33 17.74 2.64
C ASP A 297 23.13 19.04 2.78
N GLU A 298 22.54 20.09 3.39
CA GLU A 298 23.26 21.34 3.73
C GLU A 298 24.45 21.09 4.66
N GLU A 299 24.25 20.29 5.72
CA GLU A 299 25.31 19.90 6.66
C GLU A 299 26.42 19.11 5.96
N ALA A 300 26.07 18.21 5.04
CA ALA A 300 27.03 17.44 4.25
C ALA A 300 27.79 18.31 3.26
N GLU A 301 27.12 19.26 2.61
CA GLU A 301 27.73 20.21 1.67
C GLU A 301 28.73 21.13 2.40
N TYR A 302 28.36 21.65 3.58
CA TYR A 302 29.27 22.44 4.42
C TYR A 302 30.54 21.66 4.78
N LEU A 303 30.38 20.40 5.23
CA LEU A 303 31.52 19.56 5.57
C LEU A 303 32.38 19.23 4.35
N SER A 304 31.77 18.96 3.20
CA SER A 304 32.48 18.71 1.94
C SER A 304 33.31 19.93 1.51
N MET A 305 32.72 21.13 1.58
CA MET A 305 33.40 22.39 1.30
C MET A 305 34.59 22.58 2.24
N LYS A 306 34.41 22.41 3.55
CA LYS A 306 35.49 22.56 4.53
C LYS A 306 36.58 21.50 4.39
N LEU A 307 36.21 20.26 4.04
CA LEU A 307 37.17 19.20 3.78
C LEU A 307 38.02 19.49 2.53
N SER A 308 37.46 20.16 1.52
CA SER A 308 38.18 20.56 0.31
C SER A 308 39.28 21.60 0.55
N GLU A 309 39.18 22.38 1.65
CA GLU A 309 40.22 23.31 2.09
C GLU A 309 41.45 22.57 2.69
N ILE A 310 41.30 21.28 3.01
CA ILE A 310 42.35 20.42 3.57
C ILE A 310 43.02 19.63 2.43
N PRO A 311 44.36 19.60 2.35
CA PRO A 311 45.07 18.76 1.37
C PRO A 311 44.64 17.31 1.47
N LYS A 312 44.39 16.65 0.32
CA LYS A 312 43.83 15.30 0.26
C LYS A 312 44.60 14.28 1.08
N GLU A 313 45.92 14.42 1.17
CA GLU A 313 46.79 13.50 1.91
C GLU A 313 46.63 13.62 3.43
N LYS A 314 46.01 14.70 3.91
CA LYS A 314 45.76 14.99 5.33
C LYS A 314 44.30 14.79 5.73
N GLN A 315 43.40 14.57 4.77
CA GLN A 315 42.00 14.32 5.04
C GLN A 315 41.84 12.96 5.74
N ARG A 316 41.06 12.93 6.82
CA ARG A 316 40.76 11.72 7.58
C ARG A 316 39.28 11.40 7.46
N ILE A 317 38.93 10.29 6.83
CA ILE A 317 37.53 9.89 6.62
C ILE A 317 37.19 8.77 7.61
N PRO A 318 36.10 8.87 8.38
CA PRO A 318 35.67 7.81 9.29
C PRO A 318 35.17 6.59 8.49
N ASP A 319 35.53 5.39 8.95
CA ASP A 319 35.06 4.14 8.34
C ASP A 319 33.57 3.90 8.63
N LEU A 320 32.78 3.71 7.57
CA LEU A 320 31.36 3.41 7.67
C LEU A 320 31.14 1.90 7.86
N ASN A 321 31.18 1.42 9.12
CA ASN A 321 30.75 0.06 9.44
C ASN A 321 29.22 -0.01 9.45
N LEU A 322 28.63 -0.34 8.30
CA LEU A 322 27.18 -0.51 8.12
C LEU A 322 26.64 -1.83 8.71
N GLY A 323 27.51 -2.68 9.28
CA GLY A 323 27.17 -4.03 9.77
C GLY A 323 26.71 -4.13 11.23
N GLU A 324 26.69 -3.04 12.00
CA GLU A 324 26.32 -3.05 13.44
C GLU A 324 25.08 -2.20 13.71
N VAL A 325 24.09 -2.32 12.84
CA VAL A 325 22.82 -1.62 12.98
C VAL A 325 21.73 -2.69 12.95
N GLU A 326 21.84 -3.69 13.83
CA GLU A 326 20.78 -4.67 14.16
C GLU A 326 19.51 -3.95 14.63
#